data_AF-A0A6B0ZCC0-F1
#
_entry.id   AF-A0A6B0ZCC0-F1
#
_cell.length_a   1.000
_cell.length_b   1.000
_cell.length_c   1.000
_cell.angle_alpha   90.00
_cell.angle_beta   90.00
_cell.angle_gamma   90.00
#
_symmetry.space_group_name_H-M   'P 1'
#
loop_
_entity.id
_entity.type
_entity.pdbx_description
1 polymer ?
#
loop_
_entity_poly.entity_id
_entity_poly.type
_entity_poly.pdbx_seq_one_letter_code
_entity_poly.pdbx_strand_id
1 'polypeptide(L)'
;MPSDVYWGSMTAWGIRRLDLSIAEYGQQARARGRFRPERDDDGNATEPAGSIWASVPEAPENFLTGQVTFELEPDEAQMLTDGIRRRHPDTLIAALTTVRGLSLDNIDYPWFVPVPQLPGRLVEMLHHARCFSELTHGPQLVYNLLLARAARRELGWDTEELEENQKRHLDGWSDQVRGRHEELRAWVETPHEFRQVLAGYGVAQSTLHYWDAMAQHAVDDPARFAERPEVHRLIRERERRLKSKRARLSHRAALETWNQMPFGGQLDYRWGITKTYLRDLAAAGVGG
;
A
#
# COMPACT_ATOMS: atom_id res chain seq x y z
N MET A 1 25.71 8.79 -0.95
CA MET A 1 24.67 9.41 -0.09
C MET A 1 23.50 8.47 -0.04
N PRO A 2 22.86 8.24 1.13
CA PRO A 2 21.60 7.49 1.13
C PRO A 2 20.62 8.23 0.21
N SER A 3 19.91 7.50 -0.64
CA SER A 3 18.86 8.08 -1.47
C SER A 3 17.80 8.73 -0.57
N ASP A 4 17.13 9.79 -1.05
CA ASP A 4 16.04 10.46 -0.33
C ASP A 4 14.97 9.47 0.19
N VAL A 5 14.83 8.35 -0.53
CA VAL A 5 13.92 7.24 -0.20
C VAL A 5 14.25 6.59 1.15
N TYR A 6 15.53 6.33 1.45
CA TYR A 6 15.92 5.73 2.73
C TYR A 6 15.86 6.72 3.89
N TRP A 7 16.09 8.01 3.63
CA TRP A 7 16.07 9.06 4.64
C TRP A 7 14.71 9.21 5.32
N GLY A 8 13.63 9.14 4.53
CA GLY A 8 12.27 9.12 5.07
C GLY A 8 12.00 7.88 5.94
N SER A 9 12.35 6.69 5.44
CA SER A 9 12.12 5.42 6.16
C SER A 9 12.87 5.34 7.49
N MET A 10 14.11 5.83 7.56
CA MET A 10 14.87 5.91 8.81
C MET A 10 14.16 6.74 9.88
N THR A 11 13.41 7.76 9.48
CA THR A 11 12.62 8.59 10.39
C THR A 11 11.38 7.84 10.87
N ALA A 12 10.67 7.20 9.95
CA ALA A 12 9.45 6.46 10.24
C ALA A 12 9.73 5.36 11.29
N TRP A 13 10.82 4.61 11.11
CA TRP A 13 11.19 3.52 12.01
C TRP A 13 11.95 3.98 13.26
N GLY A 14 12.25 5.26 13.38
CA GLY A 14 12.89 5.85 14.55
C GLY A 14 14.40 5.64 14.66
N ILE A 15 15.05 5.13 13.59
CA ILE A 15 16.51 5.08 13.46
C ILE A 15 17.07 6.51 13.48
N ARG A 16 16.36 7.44 12.83
CA ARG A 16 16.65 8.87 12.85
C ARG A 16 15.68 9.57 13.80
N ARG A 17 16.23 10.27 14.80
CA ARG A 17 15.46 10.94 15.87
C ARG A 17 15.12 12.39 15.53
N LEU A 18 16.01 13.10 14.83
CA LEU A 18 15.80 14.50 14.46
C LEU A 18 15.29 14.63 13.02
N ASP A 19 14.33 15.52 12.82
CA ASP A 19 13.79 15.82 11.49
C ASP A 19 14.66 16.86 10.78
N LEU A 20 15.71 16.39 10.11
CA LEU A 20 16.65 17.23 9.36
C LEU A 20 16.56 16.92 7.86
N SER A 21 16.63 17.91 6.98
CA SER A 21 16.94 17.61 5.59
C SER A 21 18.34 16.98 5.48
N ILE A 22 18.60 16.26 4.38
CA ILE A 22 19.94 15.70 4.12
C ILE A 22 21.00 16.81 4.09
N ALA A 23 20.66 18.00 3.59
CA ALA A 23 21.54 19.15 3.56
C ALA A 23 21.87 19.66 4.98
N GLU A 24 20.87 19.82 5.84
CA GLU A 24 21.06 20.22 7.25
C GLU A 24 21.85 19.18 8.03
N TYR A 25 21.61 17.88 7.78
CA TYR A 25 22.43 16.81 8.33
C TYR A 25 23.90 16.97 7.93
N GLY A 26 24.18 17.21 6.64
CA GLY A 26 25.55 17.42 6.16
C GLY A 26 26.24 18.63 6.79
N GLN A 27 25.50 19.72 7.03
CA GLN A 27 26.02 20.91 7.72
C GLN A 27 26.31 20.62 9.20
N GLN A 28 25.39 19.96 9.91
CA GLN A 28 25.56 19.60 11.31
C GLN A 28 26.65 18.55 11.53
N ALA A 29 26.78 17.56 10.65
CA ALA A 29 27.83 16.54 10.74
C ALA A 29 29.23 17.17 10.61
N ARG A 30 29.39 18.15 9.71
CA ARG A 30 30.63 18.95 9.60
C ARG A 30 30.91 19.78 10.84
N ALA A 31 29.89 20.33 11.48
CA ALA A 31 30.03 21.08 12.73
C ALA A 31 30.35 20.17 13.92
N ARG A 32 29.72 18.99 14.00
CA ARG A 32 29.88 17.99 15.08
C ARG A 32 31.18 17.21 15.02
N GLY A 33 31.80 17.03 13.84
CA GLY A 33 33.17 16.49 13.74
C GLY A 33 34.23 17.31 14.48
N ARG A 34 33.85 18.46 15.06
CA ARG A 34 34.69 19.32 15.92
C ARG A 34 34.32 19.27 17.41
N PHE A 35 33.22 18.62 17.81
CA PHE A 35 32.76 18.57 19.20
C PHE A 35 33.28 17.31 19.91
N ARG A 36 33.88 17.51 21.10
CA ARG A 36 34.25 16.43 22.03
C ARG A 36 32.98 15.85 22.67
N PRO A 37 32.93 14.53 22.96
CA PRO A 37 31.84 13.95 23.72
C PRO A 37 31.76 14.61 25.11
N GLU A 38 30.56 15.00 25.52
CA GLU A 38 30.28 15.39 26.90
C GLU A 38 30.50 14.15 27.80
N ARG A 39 31.15 14.39 28.94
CA ARG A 39 31.38 13.36 29.95
C ARG A 39 30.59 13.74 31.18
N ASP A 40 29.95 12.76 31.81
CA ASP A 40 29.37 12.97 33.14
C ASP A 40 30.48 13.16 34.19
N ASP A 41 30.08 13.48 35.43
CA ASP A 41 31.02 13.67 36.55
C ASP A 41 31.85 12.40 36.85
N ASP A 42 31.41 11.23 36.39
CA ASP A 42 32.10 9.94 36.49
C ASP A 42 33.02 9.64 35.29
N GLY A 43 33.10 10.54 34.31
CA GLY A 43 33.98 10.43 33.15
C GLY A 43 33.47 9.52 32.03
N ASN A 44 32.24 9.00 32.15
CA ASN A 44 31.59 8.23 31.10
C ASN A 44 31.12 9.17 29.99
N ALA A 45 31.26 8.74 28.74
CA ALA A 45 30.65 9.46 27.63
C ALA A 45 29.13 9.41 27.80
N THR A 46 28.51 10.58 28.01
CA THR A 46 27.07 10.70 27.98
C THR A 46 26.63 10.86 26.52
N GLU A 47 25.56 10.17 26.10
CA GLU A 47 24.94 10.49 24.80
C GLU A 47 24.53 11.97 24.88
N PRO A 48 25.07 12.85 24.01
CA PRO A 48 24.71 14.25 24.05
C PRO A 48 23.19 14.36 23.84
N ALA A 49 22.53 15.16 24.68
CA ALA A 49 21.13 15.50 24.50
C ALA A 49 20.94 16.01 23.05
N GLY A 50 20.22 15.25 22.22
CA GLY A 50 20.06 15.56 20.79
C GLY A 50 20.92 14.74 19.81
N SER A 51 21.30 13.51 20.15
CA SER A 51 21.81 12.54 19.15
C SER A 51 20.84 12.43 17.97
N ILE A 52 21.36 12.57 16.75
CA ILE A 52 20.58 12.46 15.49
C ILE A 52 20.05 11.04 15.32
N TRP A 53 20.83 10.06 15.77
CA TRP A 53 20.62 8.64 15.54
C TRP A 53 20.09 7.97 16.81
N ALA A 54 19.28 6.93 16.63
CA ALA A 54 19.05 5.96 17.68
C ALA A 54 20.35 5.22 18.01
N SER A 55 20.39 4.60 19.19
CA SER A 55 21.38 3.56 19.44
C SER A 55 21.15 2.46 18.40
N VAL A 56 22.09 2.33 17.48
CA VAL A 56 22.11 1.27 16.47
C VAL A 56 23.12 0.21 16.91
N PRO A 57 22.92 -1.06 16.53
CA PRO A 57 23.93 -2.11 16.70
C PRO A 57 25.31 -1.69 16.23
N GLU A 58 26.34 -2.27 16.85
CA GLU A 58 27.72 -2.02 16.44
C GLU A 58 27.94 -2.53 15.02
N ALA A 59 28.76 -1.80 14.25
CA ALA A 59 29.11 -2.25 12.92
C ALA A 59 29.93 -3.55 12.99
N PRO A 60 29.72 -4.51 12.06
CA PRO A 60 30.53 -5.71 11.98
C PRO A 60 32.04 -5.39 11.90
N GLU A 61 32.89 -6.22 12.51
CA GLU A 61 34.35 -5.97 12.56
C GLU A 61 34.99 -5.76 11.19
N ASN A 62 34.42 -6.40 10.15
CA ASN A 62 34.85 -6.32 8.77
C ASN A 62 33.98 -5.40 7.91
N PHE A 63 33.20 -4.47 8.47
CA PHE A 63 32.24 -3.65 7.70
C PHE A 63 32.82 -2.96 6.45
N LEU A 64 34.09 -2.51 6.48
CA LEU A 64 34.75 -1.84 5.36
C LEU A 64 35.52 -2.78 4.42
N THR A 65 35.78 -4.02 4.83
CA THR A 65 36.71 -4.94 4.16
C THR A 65 36.09 -6.29 3.81
N GLY A 66 34.97 -6.62 4.44
CA GLY A 66 34.22 -7.86 4.30
C GLY A 66 33.09 -7.74 3.29
N GLN A 67 32.42 -8.88 3.06
CA GLN A 67 31.20 -8.91 2.28
C GLN A 67 30.03 -8.44 3.14
N VAL A 68 29.46 -7.29 2.81
CA VAL A 68 28.26 -6.76 3.47
C VAL A 68 27.04 -7.43 2.85
N THR A 69 26.20 -8.03 3.69
CA THR A 69 24.90 -8.60 3.30
C THR A 69 23.77 -7.69 3.80
N PHE A 70 22.52 -7.97 3.41
CA PHE A 70 21.31 -7.33 3.95
C PHE A 70 20.56 -8.26 4.91
N GLU A 71 21.20 -9.32 5.36
CA GLU A 71 20.63 -10.24 6.34
C GLU A 71 20.69 -9.57 7.71
N LEU A 72 19.54 -9.44 8.37
CA LEU A 72 19.45 -8.77 9.66
C LEU A 72 20.06 -9.63 10.76
N GLU A 73 20.89 -9.02 11.59
CA GLU A 73 21.30 -9.61 12.86
C GLU A 73 20.18 -9.53 13.92
N PRO A 74 20.18 -10.38 14.95
CA PRO A 74 19.10 -10.42 15.95
C PRO A 74 18.86 -9.10 16.67
N ASP A 75 19.92 -8.34 16.97
CA ASP A 75 19.84 -7.04 17.63
C ASP A 75 19.34 -5.92 16.69
N GLU A 76 19.72 -5.96 15.41
CA GLU A 76 19.17 -5.10 14.35
C GLU A 76 17.66 -5.32 14.19
N ALA A 77 17.23 -6.57 14.09
CA ALA A 77 15.82 -6.93 13.99
C ALA A 77 15.04 -6.50 15.23
N GLN A 78 15.64 -6.61 16.43
CA GLN A 78 15.02 -6.19 17.68
C GLN A 78 14.87 -4.68 17.73
N MET A 79 15.91 -3.93 17.35
CA MET A 79 15.87 -2.47 17.24
C MET A 79 14.76 -2.02 16.28
N LEU A 80 14.67 -2.65 15.10
CA LEU A 80 13.64 -2.33 14.10
C LEU A 80 12.23 -2.63 14.61
N THR A 81 12.04 -3.79 15.25
CA THR A 81 10.76 -4.20 15.84
C THR A 81 10.31 -3.19 16.89
N ASP A 82 11.20 -2.78 17.79
CA ASP A 82 10.89 -1.78 18.82
C ASP A 82 10.63 -0.40 18.21
N GLY A 83 11.36 -0.03 17.17
CA GLY A 83 11.13 1.18 16.38
C GLY A 83 9.72 1.23 15.79
N ILE A 84 9.34 0.19 15.05
CA ILE A 84 8.02 0.03 14.42
C ILE A 84 6.92 0.11 15.48
N ARG A 85 7.03 -0.67 16.56
CA ARG A 85 6.01 -0.73 17.62
C ARG A 85 5.85 0.59 18.35
N ARG A 86 6.94 1.31 18.60
CA ARG A 86 6.92 2.60 19.32
C ARG A 86 6.36 3.74 18.47
N ARG A 87 6.71 3.79 17.18
CA ARG A 87 6.31 4.90 16.29
C ARG A 87 4.99 4.66 15.58
N HIS A 88 4.62 3.40 15.37
CA HIS A 88 3.45 3.00 14.60
C HIS A 88 2.61 1.92 15.30
N PRO A 89 2.24 2.10 16.60
CA PRO A 89 1.58 1.06 17.40
C PRO A 89 0.24 0.59 16.81
N ASP A 90 -0.48 1.49 16.15
CA ASP A 90 -1.83 1.22 15.60
C ASP A 90 -1.80 0.65 14.18
N THR A 91 -0.67 0.11 13.73
CA THR A 91 -0.53 -0.43 12.37
C THR A 91 -0.54 -1.96 12.36
N LEU A 92 -0.99 -2.54 11.25
CA LEU A 92 -0.98 -3.99 11.07
C LEU A 92 0.45 -4.55 11.20
N ILE A 93 1.45 -3.92 10.56
CA ILE A 93 2.83 -4.39 10.66
C ILE A 93 3.32 -4.45 12.10
N ALA A 94 3.03 -3.43 12.92
CA ALA A 94 3.39 -3.43 14.34
C ALA A 94 2.69 -4.56 15.12
N ALA A 95 1.41 -4.81 14.86
CA ALA A 95 0.71 -5.93 15.46
C ALA A 95 1.35 -7.28 15.07
N LEU A 96 1.70 -7.45 13.80
CA LEU A 96 2.27 -8.69 13.27
C LEU A 96 3.68 -8.99 13.78
N THR A 97 4.48 -7.96 14.10
CA THR A 97 5.81 -8.20 14.73
C THR A 97 5.73 -8.93 16.07
N THR A 98 4.55 -9.02 16.71
CA THR A 98 4.38 -9.72 17.99
C THR A 98 3.98 -11.19 17.86
N VAL A 99 3.60 -11.63 16.66
CA VAL A 99 3.06 -12.97 16.43
C VAL A 99 4.20 -13.92 16.03
N ARG A 100 4.62 -14.76 16.97
CA ARG A 100 5.66 -15.79 16.73
C ARG A 100 5.15 -16.90 15.82
N GLY A 101 6.01 -17.39 14.92
CA GLY A 101 5.72 -18.52 14.04
C GLY A 101 4.63 -18.27 12.99
N LEU A 102 4.23 -17.01 12.77
CA LEU A 102 3.24 -16.68 11.75
C LEU A 102 3.82 -16.85 10.34
N SER A 103 3.41 -17.89 9.63
CA SER A 103 3.66 -17.98 8.20
C SER A 103 2.66 -17.10 7.44
N LEU A 104 3.19 -16.21 6.61
CA LEU A 104 2.42 -15.35 5.70
C LEU A 104 2.47 -15.87 4.26
N ASP A 105 2.97 -17.09 4.07
CA ASP A 105 3.01 -17.73 2.77
C ASP A 105 1.59 -18.04 2.31
N ASN A 106 1.31 -17.80 1.03
CA ASN A 106 -0.02 -17.95 0.43
C ASN A 106 -1.12 -17.04 1.03
N ILE A 107 -0.75 -16.00 1.78
CA ILE A 107 -1.69 -14.95 2.20
C ILE A 107 -1.58 -13.78 1.21
N ASP A 108 -2.52 -13.71 0.26
CA ASP A 108 -2.47 -12.71 -0.82
C ASP A 108 -2.86 -11.30 -0.38
N TYR A 109 -3.66 -11.18 0.69
CA TYR A 109 -4.19 -9.90 1.14
C TYR A 109 -4.16 -9.76 2.66
N PRO A 110 -4.02 -8.53 3.19
CA PRO A 110 -3.81 -8.30 4.63
C PRO A 110 -5.02 -8.64 5.50
N TRP A 111 -6.24 -8.67 4.96
CA TRP A 111 -7.45 -9.05 5.69
C TRP A 111 -7.62 -10.57 5.85
N PHE A 112 -6.74 -11.38 5.27
CA PHE A 112 -6.73 -12.84 5.44
C PHE A 112 -5.75 -13.32 6.51
N VAL A 113 -5.06 -12.40 7.19
CA VAL A 113 -4.06 -12.79 8.20
C VAL A 113 -4.77 -13.36 9.44
N PRO A 114 -4.41 -14.58 9.88
CA PRO A 114 -5.06 -15.25 11.01
C PRO A 114 -4.50 -14.74 12.35
N VAL A 115 -4.81 -13.50 12.71
CA VAL A 115 -4.34 -12.91 13.98
C VAL A 115 -5.48 -12.91 15.01
N PRO A 116 -5.36 -13.65 16.12
CA PRO A 116 -6.46 -13.81 17.08
C PRO A 116 -6.74 -12.58 17.95
N GLN A 117 -5.84 -11.57 18.01
CA GLN A 117 -5.96 -10.43 18.92
C GLN A 117 -5.60 -9.09 18.26
N LEU A 118 -6.20 -8.78 17.11
CA LEU A 118 -6.07 -7.42 16.55
C LEU A 118 -6.94 -6.43 17.35
N PRO A 119 -6.44 -5.21 17.64
CA PRO A 119 -7.26 -4.11 18.11
C PRO A 119 -8.49 -3.92 17.23
N GLY A 120 -9.65 -3.63 17.82
CA GLY A 120 -10.92 -3.50 17.08
C GLY A 120 -10.84 -2.52 15.90
N ARG A 121 -10.18 -1.38 16.10
CA ARG A 121 -9.92 -0.39 15.05
C ARG A 121 -9.15 -0.95 13.84
N LEU A 122 -8.20 -1.88 14.06
CA LEU A 122 -7.47 -2.53 12.97
C LEU A 122 -8.33 -3.54 12.23
N VAL A 123 -9.21 -4.27 12.93
CA VAL A 123 -10.19 -5.17 12.33
C VAL A 123 -11.15 -4.38 11.43
N GLU A 124 -11.69 -3.27 11.92
CA GLU A 124 -12.54 -2.36 11.16
C GLU A 124 -11.82 -1.81 9.92
N MET A 125 -10.57 -1.35 10.07
CA MET A 125 -9.78 -0.85 8.96
C MET A 125 -9.53 -1.92 7.88
N LEU A 126 -9.22 -3.16 8.28
CA LEU A 126 -9.04 -4.28 7.36
C LEU A 126 -10.35 -4.63 6.63
N HIS A 127 -11.48 -4.57 7.32
CA HIS A 127 -12.79 -4.74 6.72
C HIS A 127 -13.08 -3.66 5.67
N HIS A 128 -12.88 -2.37 5.98
CA HIS A 128 -13.00 -1.29 5.00
C HIS A 128 -12.04 -1.46 3.81
N ALA A 129 -10.78 -1.81 4.08
CA ALA A 129 -9.76 -2.02 3.07
C ALA A 129 -10.15 -3.13 2.08
N ARG A 130 -10.70 -4.24 2.61
CA ARG A 130 -11.22 -5.36 1.82
C ARG A 130 -12.40 -4.93 0.96
N CYS A 131 -13.47 -4.42 1.55
CA CYS A 131 -14.68 -4.03 0.82
C CYS A 131 -14.38 -2.99 -0.27
N PHE A 132 -13.54 -2.00 0.04
CA PHE A 132 -13.10 -1.01 -0.94
C PHE A 132 -12.28 -1.61 -2.08
N SER A 133 -11.32 -2.50 -1.77
CA SER A 133 -10.48 -3.17 -2.77
C SER A 133 -11.33 -3.99 -3.75
N GLU A 134 -12.22 -4.82 -3.20
CA GLU A 134 -13.06 -5.73 -3.98
C GLU A 134 -14.05 -4.96 -4.88
N LEU A 135 -14.70 -3.91 -4.36
CA LEU A 135 -15.64 -3.10 -5.15
C LEU A 135 -14.95 -2.17 -6.15
N THR A 136 -13.67 -1.84 -5.95
CA THR A 136 -12.89 -1.03 -6.91
C THR A 136 -12.39 -1.86 -8.10
N HIS A 137 -12.22 -3.18 -7.92
CA HIS A 137 -11.70 -4.07 -8.95
C HIS A 137 -12.62 -4.17 -10.17
N GLY A 138 -13.93 -4.34 -9.97
CA GLY A 138 -14.93 -4.41 -11.05
C GLY A 138 -14.84 -3.24 -12.05
N PRO A 139 -14.92 -1.97 -11.61
CA PRO A 139 -14.71 -0.79 -12.45
C PRO A 139 -13.45 -0.82 -13.31
N GLN A 140 -12.33 -1.35 -12.79
CA GLN A 140 -11.06 -1.44 -13.52
C GLN A 140 -11.13 -2.49 -14.63
N LEU A 141 -11.73 -3.65 -14.34
CA LEU A 141 -11.97 -4.71 -15.31
C LEU A 141 -12.89 -4.23 -16.44
N VAL A 142 -13.98 -3.52 -16.11
CA VAL A 142 -14.87 -2.92 -17.13
C VAL A 142 -14.13 -1.89 -17.98
N TYR A 143 -13.28 -1.06 -17.38
CA TYR A 143 -12.45 -0.12 -18.14
C TYR A 143 -11.54 -0.83 -19.15
N ASN A 144 -10.87 -1.92 -18.74
CA ASN A 144 -10.01 -2.71 -19.63
C ASN A 144 -10.81 -3.36 -20.76
N LEU A 145 -12.00 -3.91 -20.46
CA LEU A 145 -12.92 -4.44 -21.46
C LEU A 145 -13.36 -3.37 -22.46
N LEU A 146 -13.67 -2.16 -21.99
CA LEU A 146 -14.04 -1.04 -22.85
C LEU A 146 -12.88 -0.58 -23.75
N LEU A 147 -11.63 -0.63 -23.27
CA LEU A 147 -10.46 -0.32 -24.10
C LEU A 147 -10.29 -1.34 -25.23
N ALA A 148 -10.38 -2.63 -24.93
CA ALA A 148 -10.30 -3.69 -25.93
C ALA A 148 -11.39 -3.53 -27.01
N ARG A 149 -12.64 -3.36 -26.58
CA ARG A 149 -13.79 -3.11 -27.49
C ARG A 149 -13.59 -1.86 -28.35
N ALA A 150 -13.07 -0.78 -27.77
CA ALA A 150 -12.80 0.45 -28.50
C ALA A 150 -11.67 0.26 -29.54
N ALA A 151 -10.59 -0.44 -29.18
CA ALA A 151 -9.47 -0.71 -30.09
C ALA A 151 -9.91 -1.55 -31.30
N ARG A 152 -10.72 -2.60 -31.08
CA ARG A 152 -11.32 -3.35 -32.19
C ARG A 152 -12.19 -2.48 -33.08
N ARG A 153 -13.11 -1.71 -32.50
CA ARG A 153 -14.07 -0.90 -33.26
C ARG A 153 -13.42 0.26 -34.02
N GLU A 154 -12.48 0.98 -33.39
CA GLU A 154 -11.96 2.25 -33.90
C GLU A 154 -10.63 2.11 -34.65
N LEU A 155 -9.81 1.11 -34.28
CA LEU A 155 -8.49 0.87 -34.85
C LEU A 155 -8.42 -0.43 -35.67
N GLY A 156 -9.45 -1.28 -35.63
CA GLY A 156 -9.45 -2.56 -36.32
C GLY A 156 -8.48 -3.59 -35.71
N TRP A 157 -8.08 -3.40 -34.44
CA TRP A 157 -7.19 -4.35 -33.76
C TRP A 157 -7.91 -5.67 -33.50
N ASP A 158 -7.18 -6.78 -33.60
CA ASP A 158 -7.65 -8.06 -33.07
C ASP A 158 -7.48 -8.05 -31.54
N THR A 159 -8.61 -8.04 -30.83
CA THR A 159 -8.66 -7.98 -29.37
C THR A 159 -9.54 -9.08 -28.78
N GLU A 160 -9.83 -10.14 -29.54
CA GLU A 160 -10.74 -11.21 -29.09
C GLU A 160 -10.25 -11.85 -27.78
N GLU A 161 -8.97 -12.22 -27.72
CA GLU A 161 -8.37 -12.80 -26.50
C GLU A 161 -8.38 -11.82 -25.33
N LEU A 162 -8.12 -10.53 -25.58
CA LEU A 162 -8.15 -9.49 -24.53
C LEU A 162 -9.56 -9.34 -23.96
N GLU A 163 -10.58 -9.26 -24.82
CA GLU A 163 -11.98 -9.17 -24.38
C GLU A 163 -12.39 -10.41 -23.59
N GLU A 164 -12.03 -11.60 -24.07
CA GLU A 164 -12.37 -12.86 -23.39
C GLU A 164 -11.66 -13.01 -22.04
N ASN A 165 -10.40 -12.60 -21.93
CA ASN A 165 -9.69 -12.59 -20.66
C ASN A 165 -10.33 -11.62 -19.66
N GLN A 166 -10.73 -10.42 -20.11
CA GLN A 166 -11.41 -9.48 -19.22
C GLN A 166 -12.79 -9.98 -18.78
N LYS A 167 -13.55 -10.66 -19.65
CA LYS A 167 -14.82 -11.30 -19.28
C LYS A 167 -14.63 -12.37 -18.21
N ARG A 168 -13.65 -13.27 -18.38
CA ARG A 168 -13.32 -14.28 -17.36
C ARG A 168 -12.98 -13.66 -16.00
N HIS A 169 -12.20 -12.58 -15.98
CA HIS A 169 -11.93 -11.85 -14.73
C HIS A 169 -13.18 -11.18 -14.15
N LEU A 170 -14.07 -10.65 -14.99
CA LEU A 170 -15.35 -10.06 -14.56
C LEU A 170 -16.28 -11.11 -13.96
N ASP A 171 -16.33 -12.31 -14.55
CA ASP A 171 -17.13 -13.42 -14.01
C ASP A 171 -16.61 -13.82 -12.62
N GLY A 172 -15.29 -14.00 -12.48
CA GLY A 172 -14.68 -14.29 -11.18
C GLY A 172 -14.91 -13.19 -10.14
N TRP A 173 -14.83 -11.92 -10.55
CA TRP A 173 -15.16 -10.79 -9.67
C TRP A 173 -16.64 -10.77 -9.30
N SER A 174 -17.55 -11.04 -10.25
CA SER A 174 -18.99 -11.09 -10.01
C SER A 174 -19.33 -12.20 -9.01
N ASP A 175 -18.72 -13.38 -9.14
CA ASP A 175 -18.89 -14.48 -8.19
C ASP A 175 -18.36 -14.12 -6.80
N GLN A 176 -17.23 -13.41 -6.71
CA GLN A 176 -16.69 -12.89 -5.45
C GLN A 176 -17.67 -11.92 -4.77
N VAL A 177 -18.22 -10.95 -5.51
CA VAL A 177 -19.20 -9.99 -4.98
C VAL A 177 -20.48 -10.71 -4.57
N ARG A 178 -20.96 -11.68 -5.36
CA ARG A 178 -22.15 -12.47 -5.04
C ARG A 178 -21.96 -13.28 -3.75
N GLY A 179 -20.79 -13.90 -3.58
CA GLY A 179 -20.45 -14.68 -2.38
C GLY A 179 -20.41 -13.85 -1.09
N ARG A 180 -20.19 -12.53 -1.19
CA ARG A 180 -20.19 -11.57 -0.08
C ARG A 180 -21.32 -10.55 -0.16
N HIS A 181 -22.39 -10.84 -0.90
CA HIS A 181 -23.38 -9.84 -1.27
C HIS A 181 -24.01 -9.16 -0.04
N GLU A 182 -24.39 -9.90 0.99
CA GLU A 182 -25.01 -9.34 2.20
C GLU A 182 -24.07 -8.36 2.92
N GLU A 183 -22.81 -8.76 3.12
CA GLU A 183 -21.79 -7.95 3.78
C GLU A 183 -21.47 -6.69 2.98
N LEU A 184 -21.22 -6.84 1.67
CA LEU A 184 -20.89 -5.72 0.79
C LEU A 184 -22.06 -4.74 0.64
N ARG A 185 -23.29 -5.24 0.53
CA ARG A 185 -24.49 -4.40 0.46
C ARG A 185 -24.67 -3.59 1.74
N ALA A 186 -24.64 -4.24 2.90
CA ALA A 186 -24.74 -3.56 4.18
C ALA A 186 -23.67 -2.47 4.32
N TRP A 187 -22.42 -2.79 3.94
CA TRP A 187 -21.31 -1.85 3.99
C TRP A 187 -21.48 -0.64 3.07
N VAL A 188 -22.01 -0.84 1.85
CA VAL A 188 -22.34 0.25 0.91
C VAL A 188 -23.48 1.12 1.43
N GLU A 189 -24.47 0.52 2.10
CA GLU A 189 -25.62 1.23 2.68
C GLU A 189 -25.25 2.04 3.93
N THR A 190 -24.18 1.65 4.65
CA THR A 190 -23.71 2.34 5.87
C THR A 190 -22.26 2.86 5.73
N PRO A 191 -21.98 3.84 4.85
CA PRO A 191 -20.61 4.25 4.55
C PRO A 191 -19.98 5.15 5.63
N HIS A 192 -20.70 5.51 6.70
CA HIS A 192 -20.30 6.56 7.65
C HIS A 192 -18.90 6.35 8.25
N GLU A 193 -18.60 5.17 8.76
CA GLU A 193 -17.29 4.85 9.34
C GLU A 193 -16.17 4.96 8.30
N PHE A 194 -16.43 4.45 7.09
CA PHE A 194 -15.49 4.59 5.98
C PHE A 194 -15.27 6.06 5.60
N ARG A 195 -16.31 6.90 5.64
CA ARG A 195 -16.19 8.34 5.39
C ARG A 195 -15.35 9.04 6.43
N GLN A 196 -15.46 8.67 7.70
CA GLN A 196 -14.62 9.23 8.76
C GLN A 196 -13.14 8.92 8.50
N VAL A 197 -12.83 7.70 8.05
CA VAL A 197 -11.47 7.33 7.63
C VAL A 197 -11.00 8.22 6.48
N LEU A 198 -11.83 8.46 5.47
CA LEU A 198 -11.45 9.27 4.30
C LEU A 198 -11.34 10.78 4.58
N ALA A 199 -12.02 11.30 5.59
CA ALA A 199 -12.05 12.73 5.91
C ALA A 199 -10.65 13.31 6.15
N GLY A 200 -9.73 12.51 6.71
CA GLY A 200 -8.34 12.90 6.95
C GLY A 200 -7.48 13.05 5.69
N TYR A 201 -7.96 12.61 4.52
CA TYR A 201 -7.16 12.53 3.28
C TYR A 201 -7.58 13.52 2.20
N GLY A 202 -8.57 14.39 2.45
CA GLY A 202 -8.99 15.41 1.49
C GLY A 202 -9.49 14.86 0.15
N VAL A 203 -10.18 13.72 0.17
CA VAL A 203 -10.69 13.07 -1.05
C VAL A 203 -11.72 13.96 -1.73
N ALA A 204 -11.51 14.26 -3.02
CA ALA A 204 -12.43 15.09 -3.79
C ALA A 204 -13.84 14.49 -3.87
N GLN A 205 -14.88 15.33 -3.69
CA GLN A 205 -16.28 14.92 -3.74
C GLN A 205 -16.66 14.17 -5.03
N SER A 206 -16.06 14.57 -6.14
CA SER A 206 -16.29 13.96 -7.45
C SER A 206 -15.71 12.53 -7.57
N THR A 207 -14.74 12.17 -6.73
CA THR A 207 -14.23 10.80 -6.59
C THR A 207 -15.15 9.97 -5.72
N LEU A 208 -15.66 10.54 -4.62
CA LEU A 208 -16.63 9.87 -3.74
C LEU A 208 -17.91 9.53 -4.50
N HIS A 209 -18.52 10.50 -5.19
CA HIS A 209 -19.74 10.27 -5.98
C HIS A 209 -19.57 9.19 -7.07
N TYR A 210 -18.42 9.19 -7.76
CA TYR A 210 -18.12 8.15 -8.72
C TYR A 210 -18.08 6.78 -8.03
N TRP A 211 -17.35 6.69 -6.92
CA TRP A 211 -17.17 5.43 -6.23
C TRP A 211 -18.49 4.92 -5.66
N ASP A 212 -19.31 5.78 -5.05
CA ASP A 212 -20.64 5.41 -4.53
C ASP A 212 -21.54 4.82 -5.61
N ALA A 213 -21.59 5.47 -6.79
CA ALA A 213 -22.39 4.98 -7.90
C ALA A 213 -21.90 3.61 -8.41
N MET A 214 -20.58 3.42 -8.50
CA MET A 214 -20.01 2.14 -8.90
C MET A 214 -20.24 1.04 -7.85
N ALA A 215 -20.07 1.36 -6.58
CA ALA A 215 -20.32 0.44 -5.48
C ALA A 215 -21.79 0.01 -5.45
N GLN A 216 -22.72 0.94 -5.60
CA GLN A 216 -24.16 0.66 -5.68
C GLN A 216 -24.48 -0.27 -6.86
N HIS A 217 -24.01 0.06 -8.06
CA HIS A 217 -24.23 -0.79 -9.24
C HIS A 217 -23.64 -2.20 -9.07
N ALA A 218 -22.49 -2.32 -8.39
CA ALA A 218 -21.84 -3.61 -8.15
C ALA A 218 -22.64 -4.49 -7.19
N VAL A 219 -23.20 -3.94 -6.12
CA VAL A 219 -24.02 -4.70 -5.16
C VAL A 219 -25.46 -4.92 -5.62
N ASP A 220 -25.97 -4.13 -6.56
CA ASP A 220 -27.31 -4.31 -7.13
C ASP A 220 -27.39 -5.51 -8.08
N ASP A 221 -26.41 -5.64 -8.98
CA ASP A 221 -26.36 -6.74 -9.94
C ASP A 221 -24.93 -6.91 -10.48
N PRO A 222 -24.09 -7.69 -9.77
CA PRO A 222 -22.69 -7.90 -10.18
C PRO A 222 -22.59 -8.62 -11.53
N ALA A 223 -23.55 -9.49 -11.86
CA ALA A 223 -23.57 -10.25 -13.11
C ALA A 223 -23.80 -9.36 -14.34
N ARG A 224 -24.66 -8.34 -14.23
CA ARG A 224 -24.89 -7.39 -15.33
C ARG A 224 -24.01 -6.14 -15.27
N PHE A 225 -23.20 -5.98 -14.21
CA PHE A 225 -22.39 -4.80 -13.96
C PHE A 225 -21.57 -4.36 -15.19
N ALA A 226 -20.92 -5.32 -15.85
CA ALA A 226 -20.04 -5.07 -16.98
C ALA A 226 -20.74 -4.54 -18.23
N GLU A 227 -22.05 -4.77 -18.39
CA GLU A 227 -22.82 -4.37 -19.57
C GLU A 227 -23.78 -3.21 -19.29
N ARG A 228 -23.79 -2.67 -18.06
CA ARG A 228 -24.63 -1.53 -17.69
C ARG A 228 -24.18 -0.25 -18.41
N PRO A 229 -25.05 0.42 -19.19
CA PRO A 229 -24.73 1.68 -19.87
C PRO A 229 -24.27 2.79 -18.91
N GLU A 230 -24.84 2.83 -17.71
CA GLU A 230 -24.51 3.82 -16.67
C GLU A 230 -23.07 3.63 -16.17
N VAL A 231 -22.64 2.39 -15.96
CA VAL A 231 -21.27 2.03 -15.57
C VAL A 231 -20.29 2.47 -16.65
N HIS A 232 -20.61 2.22 -17.92
CA HIS A 232 -19.76 2.65 -19.04
C HIS A 232 -19.67 4.18 -19.13
N ARG A 233 -20.78 4.89 -18.92
CA ARG A 233 -20.81 6.35 -18.91
C ARG A 233 -19.93 6.91 -17.80
N LEU A 234 -20.09 6.42 -16.57
CA LEU A 234 -19.31 6.86 -15.40
C LEU A 234 -17.80 6.65 -15.60
N ILE A 235 -17.39 5.52 -16.17
CA ILE A 235 -15.98 5.24 -16.49
C ILE A 235 -15.43 6.25 -17.52
N ARG A 236 -16.16 6.51 -18.61
CA ARG A 236 -15.74 7.47 -19.65
C ARG A 236 -15.66 8.89 -19.11
N GLU A 237 -16.64 9.32 -18.33
CA GLU A 237 -16.65 10.64 -17.69
C GLU A 237 -15.48 10.82 -16.73
N ARG A 238 -15.21 9.81 -15.88
CA ARG A 238 -14.07 9.83 -14.97
C ARG A 238 -12.74 9.90 -15.74
N GLU A 239 -12.58 9.10 -16.79
CA GLU A 239 -11.35 9.11 -17.59
C GLU A 239 -11.12 10.49 -18.23
N ARG A 240 -12.15 11.07 -18.88
CA ARG A 240 -12.07 12.40 -19.48
C ARG A 240 -11.71 13.47 -18.47
N ARG A 241 -12.29 13.42 -17.27
CA ARG A 241 -12.00 14.37 -16.19
C ARG A 241 -10.54 14.29 -15.73
N LEU A 242 -10.00 13.08 -15.57
CA LEU A 242 -8.65 12.88 -15.05
C LEU A 242 -7.55 13.07 -16.11
N LYS A 243 -7.82 12.69 -17.36
CA LYS A 243 -6.80 12.60 -18.41
C LYS A 243 -6.98 13.60 -19.55
N SER A 244 -8.14 14.25 -19.66
CA SER A 244 -8.46 15.19 -20.76
C SER A 244 -8.09 14.59 -22.13
N LYS A 245 -7.23 15.25 -22.91
CA LYS A 245 -6.75 14.78 -24.23
C LYS A 245 -6.07 13.40 -24.23
N ARG A 246 -5.66 12.88 -23.07
CA ARG A 246 -5.05 11.54 -22.91
C ARG A 246 -6.07 10.45 -22.57
N ALA A 247 -7.38 10.76 -22.55
CA ALA A 247 -8.43 9.78 -22.32
C ALA A 247 -8.58 8.85 -23.54
N ARG A 248 -8.26 7.57 -23.37
CA ARG A 248 -8.22 6.57 -24.43
C ARG A 248 -9.61 6.20 -24.94
N LEU A 249 -10.63 6.20 -24.07
CA LEU A 249 -12.01 5.93 -24.49
C LEU A 249 -12.68 7.13 -25.19
N SER A 250 -11.98 8.26 -25.33
CA SER A 250 -12.53 9.49 -25.92
C SER A 250 -11.69 10.05 -27.07
N HIS A 251 -10.40 9.69 -27.14
CA HIS A 251 -9.48 10.20 -28.15
C HIS A 251 -8.75 9.06 -28.84
N ARG A 252 -9.01 8.90 -30.14
CA ARG A 252 -8.38 7.88 -30.99
C ARG A 252 -6.85 7.88 -30.88
N ALA A 253 -6.23 9.05 -30.98
CA ALA A 253 -4.77 9.17 -30.86
C ALA A 253 -4.23 8.67 -29.50
N ALA A 254 -4.99 8.83 -28.41
CA ALA A 254 -4.61 8.29 -27.11
C ALA A 254 -4.76 6.75 -27.08
N LEU A 255 -5.81 6.22 -27.71
CA LEU A 255 -6.04 4.79 -27.86
C LEU A 255 -4.94 4.10 -28.70
N GLU A 256 -4.49 4.74 -29.78
CA GLU A 256 -3.40 4.23 -30.64
C GLU A 256 -2.08 4.00 -29.86
N THR A 257 -1.86 4.76 -28.78
CA THR A 257 -0.68 4.61 -27.90
C THR A 257 -0.88 3.62 -26.76
N TRP A 258 -2.02 2.93 -26.68
CA TRP A 258 -2.26 1.92 -25.66
C TRP A 258 -1.48 0.63 -25.97
N ASN A 259 -0.58 0.26 -25.06
CA ASN A 259 0.27 -0.94 -25.15
C ASN A 259 -0.45 -2.26 -24.78
N GLN A 260 -1.78 -2.29 -24.79
CA GLN A 260 -2.61 -3.47 -24.45
C GLN A 260 -2.45 -4.01 -23.01
N MET A 261 -1.64 -3.37 -22.17
CA MET A 261 -1.51 -3.75 -20.75
C MET A 261 -2.79 -3.38 -19.99
N PRO A 262 -3.30 -4.30 -19.15
CA PRO A 262 -4.46 -4.03 -18.30
C PRO A 262 -4.11 -2.98 -17.23
N PHE A 263 -5.11 -2.20 -16.85
CA PHE A 263 -5.02 -1.24 -15.76
C PHE A 263 -5.69 -1.81 -14.51
N GLY A 264 -5.08 -1.59 -13.36
CA GLY A 264 -5.66 -1.91 -12.05
C GLY A 264 -5.29 -3.29 -11.54
N GLY A 265 -6.15 -3.81 -10.67
CA GLY A 265 -5.94 -4.95 -9.80
C GLY A 265 -6.55 -4.66 -8.43
N GLN A 266 -6.83 -5.71 -7.67
CA GLN A 266 -7.21 -5.55 -6.27
C GLN A 266 -6.09 -4.84 -5.51
N LEU A 267 -6.48 -3.97 -4.58
CA LEU A 267 -5.55 -3.19 -3.77
C LEU A 267 -5.04 -4.07 -2.63
N ASP A 268 -3.75 -4.41 -2.67
CA ASP A 268 -3.09 -5.19 -1.62
C ASP A 268 -2.51 -4.29 -0.51
N TYR A 269 -2.56 -2.96 -0.67
CA TYR A 269 -2.00 -1.98 0.27
C TYR A 269 -0.51 -2.22 0.60
N ARG A 270 0.28 -2.65 -0.41
CA ARG A 270 1.70 -3.00 -0.26
C ARG A 270 1.93 -4.18 0.69
N TRP A 271 0.97 -5.09 0.74
CA TRP A 271 1.07 -6.29 1.56
C TRP A 271 2.26 -7.16 1.18
N GLY A 272 2.59 -7.27 -0.12
CA GLY A 272 3.80 -7.97 -0.56
C GLY A 272 5.08 -7.47 0.10
N ILE A 273 5.23 -6.14 0.20
CA ILE A 273 6.38 -5.50 0.86
C ILE A 273 6.35 -5.77 2.37
N THR A 274 5.17 -5.69 2.99
CA THR A 274 4.99 -5.96 4.42
C THR A 274 5.38 -7.40 4.77
N LYS A 275 4.99 -8.37 3.94
CA LYS A 275 5.39 -9.78 4.11
C LYS A 275 6.91 -9.96 4.04
N THR A 276 7.58 -9.29 3.10
CA THR A 276 9.04 -9.32 3.02
C THR A 276 9.67 -8.80 4.31
N TYR A 277 9.25 -7.63 4.81
CA TYR A 277 9.79 -7.08 6.06
C TYR A 277 9.58 -8.01 7.26
N LEU A 278 8.39 -8.60 7.38
CA LEU A 278 8.10 -9.53 8.48
C LEU A 278 8.91 -10.83 8.36
N ARG A 279 9.17 -11.31 7.15
CA ARG A 279 10.03 -12.48 6.91
C ARG A 279 11.48 -12.19 7.29
N ASP A 280 12.00 -11.02 6.91
CA ASP A 280 13.37 -10.62 7.23
C ASP A 280 13.55 -10.51 8.76
N LEU A 281 12.58 -9.91 9.46
CA LEU A 281 12.57 -9.83 10.93
C LEU A 281 12.50 -11.22 11.59
N ALA A 282 11.65 -12.12 11.07
CA ALA A 282 11.52 -13.47 11.60
C ALA A 282 12.78 -14.32 11.36
N ALA A 283 13.44 -14.17 10.21
CA ALA A 283 14.67 -14.88 9.88
C ALA A 283 15.83 -14.52 10.83
N ALA A 284 15.88 -13.28 11.31
CA ALA A 284 16.86 -12.80 12.28
C ALA A 284 16.62 -13.27 13.73
N GLY A 285 15.59 -14.09 13.98
CA GLY A 285 15.33 -14.68 15.30
C GLY A 285 14.49 -13.82 16.24
N VAL A 286 14.01 -12.65 15.81
CA VAL A 286 13.02 -11.88 16.57
C VAL A 286 11.64 -12.48 16.29
N GLY A 287 11.33 -13.54 17.05
CA GLY A 287 10.10 -14.32 16.90
C GLY A 287 10.27 -15.84 16.97
N GLY A 288 11.47 -16.34 17.27
CA GLY A 288 11.72 -17.75 17.64
C GLY A 288 11.30 -18.07 19.08
#